data_AF-A0A386K140-F1
#
_entry.id   AF-A0A386K140-F1
#
_cell.length_a   1.000
_cell.length_b   1.000
_cell.length_c   1.000
_cell.angle_alpha   90.00
_cell.angle_beta   90.00
_cell.angle_gamma   90.00
#
_symmetry.space_group_name_H-M   'P 1'
#
loop_
_entity.id
_entity.type
_entity.pdbx_description
1 polymer ?
#
loop_
_entity_poly.entity_id
_entity_poly.type
_entity_poly.pdbx_seq_one_letter_code
_entity_poly.pdbx_strand_id
1 'polypeptide(L)' 'VAYLNDIRGFPDAAFYPQLAKSSAKLVVMHSVQDGQADRREAPAGDIMDHIAAFFDARIAAL' A
#
# COMPACT_ATOMS: atom_id res chain seq x y z
N VAL A 1 -2.04 9.35 -19.38
CA VAL A 1 -2.63 8.40 -18.41
C VAL A 1 -2.45 9.00 -17.03
N ALA A 2 -3.52 9.10 -16.23
CA ALA A 2 -3.44 9.61 -14.85
C ALA A 2 -2.95 8.51 -13.90
N TYR A 3 -2.22 8.90 -12.85
CA TYR A 3 -1.74 8.00 -11.81
C TYR A 3 -2.13 8.55 -10.43
N LEU A 4 -2.47 7.65 -9.53
CA LEU A 4 -2.67 7.95 -8.11
C LEU A 4 -1.68 7.11 -7.29
N ASN A 5 -0.83 7.78 -6.52
CA ASN A 5 0.18 7.14 -5.69
C ASN A 5 -0.18 7.29 -4.22
N ASP A 6 -0.45 6.18 -3.54
CA ASP A 6 -0.69 6.18 -2.09
C ASP A 6 0.48 5.56 -1.35
N ILE A 7 1.14 6.39 -0.54
CA ILE A 7 2.28 6.01 0.29
C ILE A 7 1.91 5.00 1.39
N ARG A 8 0.63 4.83 1.68
CA ARG A 8 0.09 3.84 2.63
C ARG A 8 -0.54 2.63 1.94
N GLY A 9 -0.52 2.59 0.61
CA GLY A 9 -1.04 1.48 -0.20
C GLY A 9 -2.55 1.26 -0.10
N PHE A 10 -3.34 2.33 -0.04
CA PHE A 10 -4.81 2.29 -0.07
C PHE A 10 -5.43 1.43 1.05
N PRO A 11 -5.21 1.74 2.33
CA PRO A 11 -5.74 0.94 3.43
C PRO A 11 -7.26 1.14 3.65
N ASP A 12 -7.83 2.24 3.17
CA ASP A 12 -9.25 2.59 3.38
C ASP A 12 -10.17 2.00 2.29
N ALA A 13 -10.85 0.90 2.62
CA ALA A 13 -11.78 0.21 1.74
C ALA A 13 -13.02 1.05 1.35
N ALA A 14 -13.38 2.07 2.13
CA ALA A 14 -14.51 2.94 1.78
C ALA A 14 -14.25 3.75 0.50
N PHE A 15 -12.98 3.89 0.11
CA PHE A 15 -12.58 4.62 -1.09
C PHE A 15 -12.56 3.74 -2.36
N TYR A 16 -12.55 2.41 -2.24
CA TYR A 16 -12.38 1.50 -3.39
C TYR A 16 -13.47 1.65 -4.46
N PRO A 17 -14.76 1.86 -4.14
CA PRO A 17 -15.78 2.11 -5.16
C PRO A 17 -15.51 3.38 -5.99
N GLN A 18 -14.76 4.36 -5.46
CA GLN A 18 -14.37 5.55 -6.20
C GLN A 18 -13.14 5.27 -7.08
N LEU A 19 -12.18 4.49 -6.57
CA LEU A 19 -11.02 4.03 -7.33
C LEU A 19 -11.46 3.23 -8.56
N ALA A 20 -12.40 2.29 -8.38
CA ALA A 20 -12.94 1.45 -9.45
C ALA A 20 -13.67 2.24 -10.56
N LYS A 21 -14.19 3.43 -10.25
CA LYS A 21 -14.82 4.34 -11.24
C LYS A 21 -13.80 5.19 -12.00
N SER A 22 -12.57 5.29 -11.49
CA SER A 22 -11.50 6.07 -12.08
C SER A 22 -10.78 5.27 -13.17
N SER A 23 -10.24 5.98 -14.17
CA SER A 23 -9.31 5.40 -15.16
C SER A 23 -7.84 5.57 -14.75
N ALA A 24 -7.58 6.11 -13.56
CA ALA A 24 -6.23 6.28 -13.04
C ALA A 24 -5.59 4.93 -12.73
N LYS A 25 -4.30 4.80 -13.06
CA LYS A 25 -3.49 3.67 -12.59
C LYS A 25 -3.08 3.92 -11.14
N LEU A 26 -3.07 2.87 -10.33
CA LEU A 26 -2.70 2.95 -8.92
C LEU A 26 -1.23 2.59 -8.75
N VAL A 27 -0.51 3.39 -7.97
CA VAL A 27 0.82 3.05 -7.44
C VAL A 27 0.62 2.73 -5.97
N VAL A 28 0.87 1.48 -5.61
CA VAL A 28 0.79 0.97 -4.24
C VAL A 28 2.18 1.01 -3.66
N MET A 29 2.36 1.69 -2.53
CA MET A 29 3.63 1.74 -1.82
C MET A 29 3.52 0.99 -0.50
N HIS A 30 4.55 0.20 -0.20
CA HIS A 30 4.73 -0.38 1.12
C HIS A 30 5.48 0.60 2.02
N SER A 31 4.91 0.91 3.18
CA SER A 31 5.60 1.58 4.28
C SER A 31 5.76 0.59 5.41
N VAL A 32 6.98 0.48 5.94
CA VAL A 32 7.29 -0.42 7.08
C VAL A 32 6.51 -0.02 8.35
N GLN A 33 6.07 1.23 8.42
CA GLN A 33 5.34 1.77 9.56
C GLN A 33 4.17 2.64 9.13
N ASP A 34 3.19 2.76 10.01
CA ASP A 34 2.15 3.78 9.89
C ASP A 34 2.63 5.11 10.50
N GLY A 35 2.17 6.22 9.92
CA GLY A 35 2.55 7.57 10.32
C GLY A 35 3.87 8.07 9.73
N GLN A 36 4.51 9.02 10.43
CA GLN A 36 5.74 9.66 9.95
C GLN A 36 6.91 8.70 9.94
N ALA A 37 7.73 8.75 8.89
CA ALA A 37 8.98 8.01 8.81
C ALA A 37 9.96 8.46 9.91
N ASP A 38 10.58 7.49 10.58
CA ASP A 38 11.57 7.72 11.63
C ASP A 38 12.66 6.63 11.61
N ARG A 39 13.58 6.69 12.57
CA ARG A 39 14.62 5.67 12.74
C ARG A 39 14.17 4.69 13.81
N ARG A 40 13.54 3.60 13.38
CA ARG A 40 13.19 2.44 14.21
C ARG A 40 13.74 1.17 13.60
N GLU A 41 13.86 0.13 14.42
CA GLU A 41 14.19 -1.19 13.94
C GLU A 41 13.07 -1.71 13.03
N ALA A 42 13.46 -2.41 11.96
CA ALA A 42 12.51 -3.09 11.11
C ALA A 42 11.82 -4.23 11.89
N PRO A 43 10.60 -4.62 11.50
CA PRO A 43 9.94 -5.80 12.05
C PRO A 43 10.87 -7.02 12.02
N ALA A 44 10.80 -7.85 13.05
CA ALA A 44 11.53 -9.12 13.08
C ALA A 44 11.03 -10.03 11.94
N GLY A 45 11.95 -10.76 11.30
CA GLY A 45 11.66 -11.60 10.15
C GLY A 45 12.43 -11.17 8.90
N ASP A 46 12.13 -11.81 7.77
CA ASP A 46 12.69 -11.41 6.47
C ASP A 46 11.88 -10.24 5.90
N ILE A 47 12.54 -9.10 5.67
CA ILE A 47 11.90 -7.92 5.11
C ILE A 47 11.22 -8.18 3.75
N MET A 48 11.75 -9.11 2.95
CA MET A 48 11.18 -9.45 1.65
C MET A 48 9.84 -10.18 1.80
N ASP A 49 9.71 -11.05 2.81
CA ASP A 49 8.44 -11.75 3.11
C ASP A 49 7.38 -10.75 3.57
N HIS A 50 7.77 -9.76 4.38
CA HIS A 50 6.87 -8.70 4.84
C HIS A 50 6.35 -7.86 3.66
N ILE A 51 7.26 -7.48 2.75
CA ILE A 51 6.92 -6.70 1.56
C ILE A 51 5.98 -7.50 0.65
N ALA A 52 6.30 -8.78 0.38
CA ALA A 52 5.49 -9.64 -0.48
C ALA A 52 4.08 -9.84 0.10
N ALA A 53 3.97 -10.20 1.38
CA ALA A 53 2.68 -10.41 2.05
C ALA A 53 1.81 -9.13 2.06
N PHE A 54 2.43 -7.96 2.20
CA PHE A 54 1.71 -6.69 2.07
C PHE A 54 1.13 -6.51 0.68
N PHE A 55 1.93 -6.69 -0.38
CA PHE A 55 1.46 -6.51 -1.75
C PHE A 55 0.40 -7.53 -2.13
N ASP A 56 0.54 -8.79 -1.72
CA ASP A 56 -0.48 -9.82 -1.92
C ASP A 56 -1.82 -9.39 -1.30
N ALA A 57 -1.80 -8.91 -0.05
CA ALA A 57 -3.00 -8.43 0.62
C ALA A 57 -3.61 -7.19 -0.03
N ARG A 58 -2.80 -6.25 -0.54
CA ARG A 58 -3.29 -5.05 -1.22
C ARG A 58 -3.88 -5.36 -2.59
N ILE A 59 -3.22 -6.20 -3.38
CA ILE A 59 -3.67 -6.59 -4.72
C ILE A 59 -4.94 -7.43 -4.64
N ALA A 60 -5.08 -8.30 -3.63
CA ALA A 60 -6.31 -9.08 -3.45
C ALA A 60 -7.53 -8.22 -3.05
N ALA A 61 -7.30 -7.05 -2.44
CA ALA A 61 -8.35 -6.17 -1.92
C ALA A 61 -8.82 -5.09 -2.91
N LEU A 62 -7.95 -4.67 -3.83
CA LEU A 62 -8.18 -3.60 -4.82
C LEU A 62 -8.71 -4.13 -6.14
#